data_AF-A0A946SEU2-F1
#
_entry.id   AF-A0A946SEU2-F1
#
_cell.length_a   1.000
_cell.length_b   1.000
_cell.length_c   1.000
_cell.angle_alpha   90.00
_cell.angle_beta   90.00
_cell.angle_gamma   90.00
#
_symmetry.space_group_name_H-M   'P 1'
#
loop_
_entity.id
_entity.type
_entity.pdbx_description
1 polymer ?
#
loop_
_entity_poly.entity_id
_entity_poly.type
_entity_poly.pdbx_seq_one_letter_code
_entity_poly.pdbx_strand_id
1 'polypeptide(L)'
;MEIFYLSEKIRFLPVIHGSANFTHIIRDRLLSSSTDCIAVSLPPEFQTTVEDGINRLPLITLCSQKESSSSFNYVPIDPCQPVIMGLRIASQEGISRRFIDYSCNNYEPRRINFPDSYALRHMSYEKFCATLLLTIKRPE
;
A
#
# COMPACT_ATOMS: atom_id res chain seq x y z
N MET A 1 -19.06 10.02 11.08
CA MET A 1 -18.04 9.79 10.04
C MET A 1 -17.26 8.55 10.46
N GLU A 2 -17.17 7.54 9.60
CA GLU A 2 -16.34 6.35 9.88
C GLU A 2 -14.86 6.73 10.01
N ILE A 3 -14.05 5.84 10.59
CA ILE A 3 -12.62 6.06 10.82
C ILE A 3 -11.87 6.04 9.49
N PHE A 4 -10.83 6.87 9.35
CA PHE A 4 -10.00 7.05 8.14
C PHE A 4 -10.66 7.74 6.95
N TYR A 5 -11.70 8.54 7.17
CA TYR A 5 -12.25 9.40 6.12
C TYR A 5 -11.71 10.82 6.25
N LEU A 6 -11.24 11.40 5.14
CA LEU A 6 -10.97 12.83 5.03
C LEU A 6 -12.26 13.59 4.70
N SER A 7 -13.12 12.97 3.90
CA SER A 7 -14.43 13.47 3.47
C SER A 7 -15.31 12.29 3.04
N GLU A 8 -16.54 12.55 2.62
CA GLU A 8 -17.42 11.52 2.03
C GLU A 8 -16.82 10.86 0.78
N LYS A 9 -15.87 11.51 0.10
CA LYS A 9 -15.28 11.06 -1.16
C LYS A 9 -13.86 10.51 -1.03
N ILE A 10 -13.23 10.68 0.14
CA ILE A 10 -11.81 10.32 0.33
C ILE A 10 -11.68 9.49 1.60
N ARG A 11 -11.33 8.23 1.41
CA ARG A 11 -11.03 7.25 2.46
C ARG A 11 -9.57 6.85 2.38
N PHE A 12 -8.88 6.86 3.51
CA PHE A 12 -7.55 6.30 3.66
C PHE A 12 -7.63 4.84 4.07
N LEU A 13 -6.71 4.04 3.54
CA LEU A 13 -6.49 2.66 3.97
C LEU A 13 -5.02 2.51 4.39
N PRO A 14 -4.66 2.90 5.63
CA PRO A 14 -3.32 2.68 6.17
C PRO A 14 -2.89 1.20 6.08
N VAL A 15 -1.65 0.95 5.66
CA VAL A 15 -1.10 -0.40 5.54
C VAL A 15 0.28 -0.54 6.14
N ILE A 16 0.58 -1.74 6.65
CA ILE A 16 1.96 -2.19 6.84
C ILE A 16 2.36 -2.99 5.60
N HIS A 17 3.45 -2.58 4.96
CA HIS A 17 3.97 -3.27 3.78
C HIS A 17 4.38 -4.71 4.09
N GLY A 18 4.15 -5.62 3.15
CA GLY A 18 4.52 -7.03 3.25
C GLY A 18 3.69 -7.82 4.26
N SER A 19 2.55 -7.28 4.70
CA SER A 19 1.64 -7.94 5.64
C SER A 19 0.46 -8.61 4.94
N ALA A 20 0.41 -9.94 5.03
CA ALA A 20 -0.75 -10.71 4.57
C ALA A 20 -2.04 -10.32 5.32
N ASN A 21 -1.95 -9.99 6.61
CA ASN A 21 -3.11 -9.56 7.41
C ASN A 21 -3.71 -8.26 6.86
N PHE A 22 -2.86 -7.27 6.55
CA PHE A 22 -3.33 -6.03 5.90
C PHE A 22 -3.82 -6.27 4.49
N THR A 23 -3.20 -7.21 3.75
CA THR A 23 -3.61 -7.56 2.40
C THR A 23 -5.05 -8.08 2.37
N HIS A 24 -5.42 -8.95 3.30
CA HIS A 24 -6.81 -9.41 3.45
C HIS A 24 -7.76 -8.25 3.75
N ILE A 25 -7.39 -7.34 4.65
CA ILE A 25 -8.20 -6.16 4.99
C ILE A 25 -8.41 -5.27 3.76
N ILE A 26 -7.36 -4.98 2.99
CA ILE A 26 -7.48 -4.17 1.77
C ILE A 26 -8.40 -4.83 0.77
N ARG A 27 -8.24 -6.14 0.55
CA ARG A 27 -9.14 -6.89 -0.33
C ARG A 27 -10.59 -6.73 0.09
N ASP A 28 -10.90 -7.01 1.36
CA ASP A 28 -12.27 -7.00 1.83
C ASP A 28 -12.86 -5.58 1.77
N ARG A 29 -12.08 -4.54 2.10
CA ARG A 29 -12.50 -3.12 2.06
C ARG A 29 -12.75 -2.57 0.67
N LEU A 30 -12.06 -3.09 -0.34
CA LEU A 30 -12.26 -2.72 -1.74
C LEU A 30 -13.44 -3.47 -2.34
N LEU A 31 -13.58 -4.76 -2.05
CA LEU A 31 -14.71 -5.57 -2.55
C LEU A 31 -16.04 -5.23 -1.87
N SER A 32 -16.02 -4.71 -0.63
CA SER A 32 -17.23 -4.34 0.12
C SER A 32 -17.70 -2.90 -0.10
N SER A 33 -17.05 -2.12 -0.98
CA SER A 33 -17.29 -0.68 -1.12
C SER A 33 -17.24 -0.25 -2.58
N SER A 34 -18.14 0.64 -2.99
CA SER A 34 -18.09 1.28 -4.30
C SER A 34 -16.92 2.27 -4.35
N THR A 35 -15.78 1.83 -4.90
CA THR A 35 -14.59 2.67 -5.11
C THR A 35 -14.42 2.94 -6.60
N ASP A 36 -14.37 4.20 -7.01
CA ASP A 36 -14.19 4.62 -8.40
C ASP A 36 -12.71 4.83 -8.77
N CYS A 37 -11.85 5.06 -7.76
CA CYS A 37 -10.42 5.27 -7.93
C CYS A 37 -9.61 4.74 -6.73
N ILE A 38 -8.48 4.10 -7.01
CA ILE A 38 -7.44 3.79 -6.03
C ILE A 38 -6.21 4.65 -6.31
N ALA A 39 -5.80 5.41 -5.30
CA ALA A 39 -4.52 6.09 -5.28
C ALA A 39 -3.52 5.32 -4.41
N VAL A 40 -2.32 5.05 -4.94
CA VAL A 40 -1.27 4.30 -4.24
C VAL A 40 -0.02 5.14 -4.02
N SER A 41 0.69 4.85 -2.93
CA SER A 41 1.99 5.43 -2.57
C SER A 41 3.12 4.77 -3.39
N LEU A 42 3.01 4.86 -4.71
CA LEU A 42 4.07 4.51 -5.66
C LEU A 42 4.19 5.61 -6.70
N PRO A 43 5.41 5.95 -7.16
CA PRO A 43 5.58 6.95 -8.21
C PRO A 43 5.05 6.49 -9.58
N PRO A 44 4.59 7.41 -10.44
CA PRO A 44 4.02 7.09 -11.76
C PRO A 44 4.90 6.22 -12.67
N GLU A 45 6.23 6.39 -12.62
CA GLU A 45 7.19 5.61 -13.42
C GLU A 45 7.18 4.11 -13.11
N PHE A 46 6.68 3.70 -11.93
CA PHE A 46 6.54 2.29 -11.59
C PHE A 46 5.29 1.65 -12.19
N GLN A 47 4.34 2.44 -12.70
CA GLN A 47 3.01 1.94 -13.07
C GLN A 47 3.06 0.77 -14.04
N THR A 48 3.67 0.96 -15.22
CA THR A 48 3.71 -0.07 -16.27
C THR A 48 4.33 -1.37 -15.77
N THR A 49 5.51 -1.28 -15.16
CA THR A 49 6.25 -2.46 -14.69
C THR A 49 5.57 -3.16 -13.53
N VAL A 50 4.91 -2.42 -12.63
CA VAL A 50 4.14 -3.00 -11.53
C VAL A 50 2.88 -3.69 -12.05
N GLU A 51 2.15 -3.08 -12.98
CA GLU A 51 0.97 -3.70 -13.60
C GLU A 51 1.35 -4.98 -14.38
N ASP A 52 2.47 -4.98 -15.09
CA ASP A 52 3.00 -6.17 -15.74
C ASP A 52 3.34 -7.30 -14.76
N GLY A 53 3.96 -6.96 -13.62
CA GLY A 53 4.24 -7.95 -12.58
C GLY A 53 2.97 -8.48 -11.92
N ILE A 54 1.94 -7.64 -11.73
CA ILE A 54 0.63 -8.07 -11.22
C ILE A 54 -0.01 -9.11 -12.15
N ASN A 55 0.09 -8.91 -13.47
CA ASN A 55 -0.42 -9.86 -14.47
C ASN A 55 0.29 -11.21 -14.44
N ARG A 56 1.48 -11.28 -13.85
CA ARG A 56 2.29 -12.51 -13.72
C ARG A 56 2.06 -13.25 -12.40
N LEU A 57 1.31 -12.67 -11.46
CA LEU A 57 0.98 -13.35 -10.20
C LEU A 57 0.31 -14.71 -10.47
N PRO A 58 0.66 -15.77 -9.72
CA PRO A 58 1.38 -15.76 -8.43
C PRO A 58 2.91 -15.80 -8.52
N LEU A 59 3.52 -15.69 -9.71
CA LEU A 59 4.97 -15.57 -9.81
C LEU A 59 5.41 -14.25 -9.15
N ILE A 60 6.17 -14.35 -8.06
CA ILE A 60 6.71 -13.17 -7.38
C ILE A 60 7.75 -12.52 -8.29
N THR A 61 7.59 -11.23 -8.52
CA THR A 61 8.49 -10.43 -9.35
C THR A 61 8.94 -9.20 -8.59
N LEU A 62 9.90 -8.48 -9.16
CA LEU A 62 10.43 -7.25 -8.60
C LEU A 62 10.57 -6.23 -9.74
N CYS A 63 9.97 -5.06 -9.57
CA CYS A 63 10.27 -3.92 -10.42
C CYS A 63 11.51 -3.22 -9.86
N SER A 64 12.51 -2.95 -10.70
CA SER A 64 13.73 -2.24 -10.32
C SER A 64 13.94 -1.00 -11.18
N GLN A 65 14.29 0.12 -10.55
CA GLN A 65 14.70 1.35 -11.22
C GLN A 65 16.12 1.69 -10.78
N LYS A 66 16.99 1.96 -11.75
CA LYS A 66 18.38 2.33 -11.47
C LYS A 66 18.44 3.80 -11.05
N GLU A 67 19.11 4.04 -9.94
CA GLU A 67 19.40 5.39 -9.44
C GLU A 67 20.70 5.95 -10.05
N SER A 68 20.85 7.27 -9.94
CA SER A 68 22.04 7.99 -10.43
C SER A 68 23.34 7.52 -9.76
N SER A 69 23.27 7.04 -8.51
CA SER A 69 24.40 6.59 -7.68
C SER A 69 24.77 5.12 -7.85
N SER A 70 24.32 4.45 -8.92
CA SER A 70 24.48 2.98 -9.14
C SER A 70 23.75 2.09 -8.12
N SER A 71 22.90 2.65 -7.26
CA SER A 71 21.92 1.90 -6.46
C SER A 71 20.66 1.61 -7.28
N PHE A 72 19.76 0.83 -6.71
CA PHE A 72 18.46 0.52 -7.29
C PHE A 72 17.36 0.78 -6.27
N ASN A 73 16.31 1.45 -6.73
CA ASN A 73 15.00 1.43 -6.08
C ASN A 73 14.22 0.23 -6.59
N TYR A 74 13.45 -0.40 -5.71
CA TYR A 74 12.66 -1.55 -6.11
C TYR A 74 11.31 -1.63 -5.41
N VAL A 75 10.35 -2.20 -6.13
CA VAL A 75 9.01 -2.51 -5.64
C VAL A 75 8.81 -4.02 -5.75
N PRO A 76 8.74 -4.75 -4.62
CA PRO A 76 8.36 -6.15 -4.62
C PRO A 76 6.91 -6.32 -5.08
N ILE A 77 6.69 -7.26 -6.00
CA ILE A 77 5.37 -7.59 -6.51
C ILE A 77 5.03 -8.98 -6.01
N ASP A 78 4.45 -9.01 -4.81
CA ASP A 78 4.09 -10.22 -4.09
C ASP A 78 2.62 -10.18 -3.64
N PRO A 79 1.95 -11.34 -3.53
CA PRO A 79 0.53 -11.40 -3.16
C PRO A 79 0.25 -11.04 -1.70
N CYS A 80 1.27 -10.89 -0.85
CA CYS A 80 1.15 -10.46 0.55
C CYS A 80 1.37 -8.96 0.72
N GLN A 81 1.55 -8.22 -0.38
CA GLN A 81 1.76 -6.78 -0.37
C GLN A 81 0.43 -6.04 -0.56
N PRO A 82 -0.05 -5.28 0.45
CA PRO A 82 -1.40 -4.70 0.38
C PRO A 82 -1.60 -3.75 -0.80
N VAL A 83 -0.57 -2.99 -1.19
CA VAL A 83 -0.61 -2.09 -2.36
C VAL A 83 -0.78 -2.89 -3.66
N ILE A 84 -0.06 -4.00 -3.80
CA ILE A 84 -0.13 -4.88 -4.98
C ILE A 84 -1.51 -5.56 -5.05
N MET A 85 -2.07 -5.99 -3.92
CA MET A 85 -3.43 -6.51 -3.85
C MET A 85 -4.46 -5.45 -4.26
N GLY A 86 -4.34 -4.22 -3.75
CA GLY A 86 -5.23 -3.12 -4.12
C GLY A 86 -5.21 -2.83 -5.62
N LEU A 87 -4.02 -2.74 -6.21
CA LEU A 87 -3.86 -2.55 -7.65
C LEU A 87 -4.41 -3.73 -8.47
N ARG A 88 -4.22 -4.96 -8.01
CA ARG A 88 -4.76 -6.16 -8.66
C ARG A 88 -6.28 -6.15 -8.69
N ILE A 89 -6.92 -5.89 -7.55
CA ILE A 89 -8.40 -5.79 -7.47
C ILE A 89 -8.89 -4.66 -8.35
N ALA A 90 -8.25 -3.48 -8.29
CA ALA A 90 -8.66 -2.37 -9.15
C ALA A 90 -8.54 -2.68 -10.64
N SER A 91 -7.52 -3.43 -11.05
CA SER A 91 -7.39 -3.89 -12.43
C SER A 91 -8.51 -4.86 -12.82
N GLN A 92 -8.84 -5.82 -11.95
CA GLN A 92 -9.88 -6.83 -12.19
C GLN A 92 -11.30 -6.25 -12.19
N GLU A 93 -11.58 -5.25 -11.35
CA GLU A 93 -12.88 -4.60 -11.21
C GLU A 93 -13.04 -3.37 -12.12
N GLY A 94 -12.04 -3.06 -12.96
CA GLY A 94 -12.08 -1.89 -13.85
C GLY A 94 -12.02 -0.54 -13.12
N ILE A 95 -11.53 -0.52 -11.88
CA ILE A 95 -11.35 0.69 -11.06
C ILE A 95 -10.12 1.45 -11.54
N SER A 96 -10.23 2.78 -11.62
CA SER A 96 -9.12 3.66 -12.00
C SER A 96 -7.98 3.57 -10.99
N ARG A 97 -6.74 3.45 -11.48
CA ARG A 97 -5.53 3.37 -10.63
C ARG A 97 -4.70 4.63 -10.83
N ARG A 98 -4.23 5.22 -9.73
CA ARG A 98 -3.39 6.43 -9.73
C ARG A 98 -2.16 6.19 -8.84
N PHE A 99 -1.00 6.32 -9.44
CA PHE A 99 0.29 6.29 -8.77
C PHE A 99 0.62 7.73 -8.42
N ILE A 100 0.57 8.08 -7.13
CA ILE A 100 0.56 9.49 -6.69
C ILE A 100 1.79 9.88 -5.86
N ASP A 101 2.75 8.98 -5.70
CA ASP A 101 3.94 9.27 -4.90
C ASP A 101 4.98 10.07 -5.69
N TYR A 102 5.89 10.70 -4.96
CA TYR A 102 6.93 11.55 -5.52
C TYR A 102 8.29 10.85 -5.51
N SER A 103 8.89 10.73 -6.68
CA SER A 103 10.27 10.27 -6.81
C SER A 103 11.25 11.34 -6.34
N CYS A 104 12.16 10.95 -5.46
CA CYS A 104 13.16 11.85 -4.90
C CYS A 104 14.56 11.23 -4.98
N ASN A 105 15.56 12.07 -5.25
CA ASN A 105 16.96 11.65 -5.35
C ASN A 105 17.57 11.31 -3.99
N ASN A 106 17.08 11.95 -2.92
CA ASN A 106 17.54 11.71 -1.55
C ASN A 106 16.33 11.39 -0.67
N TYR A 107 16.12 10.10 -0.42
CA TYR A 107 15.08 9.61 0.47
C TYR A 107 15.66 9.33 1.85
N GLU A 108 15.13 9.98 2.89
CA GLU A 108 15.49 9.73 4.28
C GLU A 108 14.67 8.54 4.84
N PRO A 109 15.26 7.34 5.00
CA PRO A 109 14.49 6.17 5.40
C PRO A 109 14.03 6.28 6.85
N ARG A 110 12.72 6.23 7.07
CA ARG A 110 12.15 6.19 8.43
C ARG A 110 12.08 4.75 8.92
N ARG A 111 12.94 4.40 9.86
CA ARG A 111 12.84 3.12 10.57
C ARG A 111 11.75 3.20 11.63
N ILE A 112 10.68 2.44 11.43
CA ILE A 112 9.57 2.32 12.37
C ILE A 112 9.45 0.84 12.74
N ASN A 113 9.41 0.55 14.03
CA ASN A 113 9.05 -0.78 14.52
C ASN A 113 7.53 -0.85 14.59
N PHE A 114 6.94 -1.71 13.77
CA PHE A 114 5.51 -1.98 13.84
C PHE A 114 5.23 -3.15 14.80
N PRO A 115 4.10 -3.14 15.53
CA PRO A 115 3.63 -4.30 16.25
C PRO A 115 3.29 -5.43 15.26
N ASP A 116 3.32 -6.66 15.76
CA ASP A 116 3.00 -7.83 14.95
C ASP A 116 1.56 -7.73 14.42
N SER A 117 1.43 -7.76 13.09
CA SER A 117 0.14 -7.75 12.40
C SER A 117 -0.76 -8.93 12.75
N TYR A 118 -0.24 -10.00 13.37
CA TYR A 118 -1.04 -11.09 13.93
C TYR A 118 -2.11 -10.60 14.92
N ALA A 119 -1.86 -9.49 15.63
CA ALA A 119 -2.83 -8.90 16.55
C ALA A 119 -4.18 -8.54 15.88
N LEU A 120 -4.20 -8.30 14.56
CA LEU A 120 -5.42 -8.04 13.79
C LEU A 120 -6.43 -9.20 13.80
N ARG A 121 -6.02 -10.41 14.22
CA ARG A 121 -6.96 -11.53 14.44
C ARG A 121 -7.82 -11.37 15.69
N HIS A 122 -7.41 -10.51 16.61
CA HIS A 122 -8.02 -10.36 17.94
C HIS A 122 -8.50 -8.92 18.22
N MET A 123 -8.31 -7.99 17.28
CA MET A 123 -8.80 -6.62 17.40
C MET A 123 -9.14 -6.03 16.04
N SER A 124 -9.90 -4.93 16.05
CA SER A 124 -10.23 -4.24 14.82
C SER A 124 -9.01 -3.57 14.19
N TYR A 125 -9.06 -3.47 12.86
CA TYR A 125 -8.11 -2.73 12.04
C TYR A 125 -7.91 -1.30 12.52
N GLU A 126 -9.00 -0.61 12.82
CA GLU A 126 -8.99 0.78 13.30
C GLU A 126 -8.26 0.90 14.64
N LYS A 127 -8.52 -0.03 15.57
CA LYS A 127 -7.86 -0.04 16.87
C LYS A 127 -6.37 -0.28 16.73
N PHE A 128 -5.98 -1.26 15.91
CA PHE A 128 -4.57 -1.53 15.61
C PHE A 128 -3.87 -0.28 15.07
N CYS A 129 -4.41 0.33 14.01
CA CYS A 129 -3.84 1.52 13.40
C CYS A 129 -3.78 2.72 14.36
N ALA A 130 -4.80 2.93 15.19
CA ALA A 130 -4.79 4.00 16.19
C ALA A 130 -3.68 3.82 17.23
N THR A 131 -3.35 2.58 17.63
CA THR A 131 -2.23 2.34 18.56
C THR A 131 -0.85 2.70 17.98
N LEU A 132 -0.67 2.62 16.66
CA LEU A 132 0.57 3.03 15.99
C LEU A 132 0.86 4.53 16.17
N LEU A 133 -0.17 5.36 16.31
CA LEU A 133 0.01 6.80 16.51
C LEU A 133 0.77 7.11 17.80
N LEU A 134 0.73 6.22 18.80
CA LEU A 134 1.46 6.38 20.06
C LEU A 134 2.97 6.14 19.91
N THR A 135 3.39 5.45 18.84
CA THR A 135 4.80 5.09 18.59
C THR A 135 5.49 6.00 17.58
N ILE A 136 4.73 6.88 16.91
CA ILE A 136 5.27 7.81 15.90
C ILE A 136 5.79 9.07 16.61
N LYS A 137 7.03 9.48 16.30
CA LYS A 137 7.55 10.78 16.76
C LYS A 137 6.69 11.90 16.19
N ARG A 138 6.42 12.93 16.99
CA ARG A 138 5.73 14.13 16.48
C ARG A 138 6.54 14.72 15.31
N PRO A 139 5.88 15.23 14.27
CA PRO A 139 6.56 16.06 13.28
C PRO A 139 7.27 17.22 13.98
N GLU A 140 8.47 17.56 13.53
CA GLU A 140 9.12 18.82 13.87
C GLU A 140 8.49 19.99 13.12
#